data_AF-A0A9R0SM79-F1
#
_entry.id   AF-A0A9R0SM79-F1
#
_cell.length_a   1.000
_cell.length_b   1.000
_cell.length_c   1.000
_cell.angle_alpha   90.00
_cell.angle_beta   90.00
_cell.angle_gamma   90.00
#
_symmetry.space_group_name_H-M   'P 1'
#
loop_
_entity.id
_entity.type
_entity.pdbx_description
1 polymer ?
#
loop_
_entity_poly.entity_id
_entity_poly.type
_entity_poly.pdbx_seq_one_letter_code
_entity_poly.pdbx_strand_id
1 'polypeptide(L)'
;MIIVIRLVIVCLFFHYRVMHPVHDAFVLWLISVICEIWFAMSWILDQFPKWFPIERETYLDRLTLRFDKEGQPSQLAPVDFFVSTVDPAKEPPLVTANTILSILAVDYPVDKLSCYVSDDGAAMLTFEGLSETSEFAKKWVPFCKKYSIEPRAPEWYFQQKIDYLKDKVVPNFVRDRRAMKREYEEFKIRINALVAKAQKVPEEGWTMQDGTPWPGNNVRDHPGMIQVLPWSKWWP
;
A
#
# COMPACT_ATOMS: atom_id res chain seq x y z
N MET A 1 11.60 30.37 17.42
CA MET A 1 12.64 31.09 18.19
C MET A 1 14.01 30.39 18.16
N ILE A 2 14.10 29.10 18.50
CA ILE A 2 15.37 28.34 18.52
C ILE A 2 16.07 28.29 17.15
N ILE A 3 15.32 28.11 16.06
CA ILE A 3 15.88 28.07 14.68
C ILE A 3 16.57 29.39 14.31
N VAL A 4 15.98 30.52 14.70
CA VAL A 4 16.55 31.86 14.45
C VAL A 4 17.84 32.06 15.26
N ILE A 5 17.86 31.64 16.52
CA ILE A 5 19.07 31.68 17.35
C ILE A 5 20.18 30.83 16.73
N ARG A 6 19.84 29.62 16.26
CA ARG A 6 20.78 28.73 15.58
C ARG A 6 21.32 29.34 14.30
N LEU A 7 20.49 30.03 13.52
CA LEU A 7 20.92 30.77 12.31
C LEU A 7 21.96 31.85 12.66
N VAL A 8 21.71 32.64 13.72
CA VAL A 8 22.66 33.67 14.18
C VAL A 8 23.99 33.06 14.62
N ILE A 9 23.97 31.97 15.39
CA ILE A 9 25.19 31.25 15.82
C ILE A 9 25.97 30.75 14.60
N VAL A 10 25.28 30.18 13.61
CA VAL A 10 25.89 29.69 12.37
C VAL A 10 26.56 30.84 11.59
N CYS A 11 25.90 32.01 11.46
CA CYS A 11 26.49 33.19 10.82
C CYS A 11 27.74 33.68 11.55
N LEU A 12 27.72 33.74 12.88
CA LEU A 12 28.87 34.14 13.69
C LEU A 12 30.03 33.13 13.58
N PHE A 13 29.71 31.82 13.57
CA PHE A 13 30.68 30.75 13.36
C PHE A 13 31.42 30.91 12.03
N PHE A 14 30.69 31.08 10.92
CA PHE A 14 31.32 31.27 9.60
C PHE A 14 32.12 32.55 9.51
N HIS A 15 31.63 33.65 10.10
CA HIS A 15 32.39 34.91 10.12
C HIS A 15 33.74 34.72 10.81
N TYR A 16 33.75 34.11 12.00
CA TYR A 16 35.01 33.82 12.71
C TYR A 16 35.91 32.87 11.92
N ARG A 17 35.34 31.79 11.36
CA ARG A 17 36.06 30.75 10.62
C ARG A 17 36.76 31.27 9.38
N VAL A 18 36.14 32.20 8.64
CA VAL A 18 36.69 32.83 7.44
C VAL A 18 37.76 33.87 7.79
N MET A 19 37.58 34.62 8.90
CA MET A 19 38.53 35.66 9.33
C MET A 19 39.81 35.10 9.99
N HIS A 20 39.82 33.83 10.42
CA HIS A 20 40.98 33.19 11.06
C HIS A 20 41.43 31.95 10.26
N PRO A 21 42.08 32.13 9.10
CA PRO A 21 42.61 31.03 8.30
C PRO A 21 43.82 30.36 8.98
N VAL A 22 43.95 29.04 8.79
CA VAL A 22 45.12 28.28 9.25
C VAL A 22 46.16 28.27 8.14
N HIS A 23 47.15 29.16 8.24
CA HIS A 23 48.17 29.34 7.21
C HIS A 23 49.08 28.12 7.03
N ASP A 24 49.34 27.35 8.09
CA ASP A 24 50.21 26.16 8.05
C ASP A 24 49.58 24.97 7.27
N ALA A 25 48.25 24.97 7.10
CA ALA A 25 47.50 23.89 6.45
C ALA A 25 46.36 24.44 5.58
N PHE A 26 46.67 25.43 4.74
CA PHE A 26 45.67 26.21 4.00
C PHE A 26 44.72 25.38 3.12
N VAL A 27 45.23 24.34 2.44
CA VAL A 27 44.41 23.48 1.57
C VAL A 27 43.38 22.67 2.38
N LEU A 28 43.80 22.10 3.51
CA LEU A 28 42.90 21.36 4.40
C LEU A 28 41.84 22.29 5.02
N TRP A 29 42.26 23.49 5.41
CA TRP A 29 41.36 24.53 5.89
C TRP A 29 40.32 24.93 4.83
N LEU A 30 40.75 25.17 3.59
CA LEU A 30 39.87 25.58 2.49
C LEU A 30 38.82 24.52 2.18
N ILE A 31 39.21 23.25 2.11
CA ILE A 31 38.28 22.13 1.87
C ILE A 31 37.26 22.04 3.02
N SER A 32 37.72 22.12 4.27
CA SER A 32 36.86 22.12 5.46
C SER A 32 35.83 23.26 5.42
N VAL A 33 36.25 24.49 5.13
CA VAL A 33 35.35 25.66 5.08
C VAL A 33 34.32 25.54 3.95
N ILE A 34 34.74 25.08 2.76
CA ILE A 34 33.81 24.87 1.63
C ILE A 34 32.75 23.82 2.01
N CYS A 35 33.16 22.70 2.61
CA CYS A 35 32.23 21.67 3.08
C CYS A 35 31.26 22.20 4.14
N GLU A 36 31.76 22.95 5.14
CA GLU A 36 30.93 23.54 6.20
C GLU A 36 29.90 24.52 5.63
N ILE A 37 30.29 25.41 4.72
CA ILE A 37 29.38 26.36 4.06
C ILE A 37 28.30 25.60 3.29
N TRP A 38 28.67 24.55 2.57
CA TRP A 38 27.72 23.70 1.85
C TRP A 38 26.68 23.06 2.79
N PHE A 39 27.13 22.48 3.91
CA PHE A 39 26.24 21.92 4.93
C PHE A 39 25.32 22.97 5.55
N ALA A 40 25.84 24.18 5.81
CA ALA A 40 25.03 25.25 6.38
C ALA A 40 23.97 25.76 5.41
N MET A 41 24.31 25.94 4.12
CA MET A 41 23.33 26.26 3.10
C MET A 41 22.26 25.17 2.99
N SER A 42 22.66 23.90 2.96
CA SER A 42 21.73 22.76 2.95
C SER A 42 20.81 22.76 4.17
N TRP A 43 21.35 23.02 5.36
CA TRP A 43 20.55 23.11 6.59
C TRP A 43 19.56 24.27 6.56
N ILE A 44 19.99 25.48 6.15
CA ILE A 44 19.11 26.66 6.06
C ILE A 44 17.95 26.38 5.10
N LEU A 45 18.24 25.81 3.92
CA LEU A 45 17.23 25.44 2.93
C LEU A 45 16.26 24.38 3.47
N ASP A 46 16.73 23.42 4.26
CA ASP A 46 15.89 22.40 4.93
C ASP A 46 15.01 22.98 6.07
N GLN A 47 15.41 24.09 6.69
CA GLN A 47 14.61 24.73 7.75
C GLN A 47 13.44 25.56 7.19
N PHE A 48 13.58 26.17 6.01
CA PHE A 48 12.54 27.06 5.47
C PHE A 48 11.17 26.37 5.28
N PRO A 49 11.07 25.15 4.74
CA PRO A 49 9.78 24.45 4.61
C PRO A 49 9.08 24.15 5.94
N LYS A 50 9.83 24.12 7.05
CA LYS A 50 9.33 23.72 8.38
C LYS A 50 8.80 24.91 9.20
N TRP A 51 8.88 26.13 8.67
CA TRP A 51 8.56 27.34 9.44
C TRP A 51 7.07 27.46 9.80
N PHE A 52 6.19 27.01 8.91
CA PHE A 52 4.74 27.13 9.07
C PHE A 52 4.08 25.76 8.95
N PRO A 53 4.11 24.94 10.02
CA PRO A 53 3.36 23.69 10.04
C PRO A 53 1.86 23.99 9.95
N ILE A 54 1.16 23.21 9.11
CA ILE A 54 -0.29 23.31 8.97
C ILE A 54 -0.90 22.01 9.50
N GLU A 55 -1.73 22.12 10.53
CA GLU A 55 -2.54 21.02 11.04
C GLU A 55 -3.89 20.99 10.31
N ARG A 56 -4.39 19.79 10.01
CA ARG A 56 -5.68 19.58 9.33
C ARG A 56 -6.46 18.51 10.06
N GLU A 57 -7.73 18.80 10.31
CA GLU A 57 -8.70 17.85 10.85
C GLU A 57 -9.77 17.55 9.79
N THR A 58 -10.30 16.33 9.81
CA THR A 58 -11.36 15.88 8.91
C THR A 58 -12.62 15.50 9.69
N TYR A 59 -13.79 15.80 9.14
CA TYR A 59 -15.08 15.54 9.79
C TYR A 59 -15.96 14.71 8.86
N LEU A 60 -15.90 13.38 9.01
CA LEU A 60 -16.61 12.43 8.13
C LEU A 60 -18.12 12.53 8.27
N ASP A 61 -18.65 12.80 9.47
CA ASP A 61 -20.10 12.94 9.69
C ASP A 61 -20.73 14.02 8.80
N ARG A 62 -20.00 15.14 8.61
CA ARG A 62 -20.45 16.24 7.76
C ARG A 62 -20.39 15.89 6.27
N LEU A 63 -19.44 15.03 5.88
CA LEU A 63 -19.30 14.54 4.52
C LEU A 63 -20.48 13.63 4.18
N THR A 64 -20.76 12.64 5.03
CA THR A 64 -21.86 11.68 4.86
C THR A 64 -23.21 12.40 4.82
N LEU A 65 -23.47 13.31 5.75
CA LEU A 65 -24.74 14.07 5.78
C LEU A 65 -24.99 14.91 4.52
N ARG A 66 -23.91 15.35 3.85
CA ARG A 66 -24.02 16.20 2.65
C ARG A 66 -24.12 15.38 1.36
N PHE A 67 -23.30 14.34 1.21
CA PHE A 67 -23.10 13.62 -0.05
C PHE A 67 -23.69 12.21 -0.08
N ASP A 68 -24.05 11.65 1.07
CA ASP A 68 -24.58 10.28 1.18
C ASP A 68 -25.92 10.30 1.92
N LYS A 69 -26.91 10.96 1.30
CA LYS A 69 -28.25 11.13 1.87
C LYS A 69 -29.06 9.86 1.71
N GLU A 70 -29.72 9.44 2.80
CA GLU A 70 -30.62 8.29 2.77
C GLU A 70 -31.71 8.44 1.70
N GLY A 71 -31.87 7.41 0.86
CA GLY A 71 -32.87 7.36 -0.21
C GLY A 71 -32.48 8.06 -1.51
N GLN A 72 -31.29 8.67 -1.61
CA GLN A 72 -30.74 9.20 -2.86
C GLN A 72 -29.49 8.40 -3.27
N PRO A 73 -29.18 8.32 -4.59
CA PRO A 73 -27.89 7.78 -4.99
C PRO A 73 -26.78 8.64 -4.38
N SER A 74 -25.74 7.96 -3.89
CA SER A 74 -24.58 8.65 -3.33
C SER A 74 -24.04 9.68 -4.33
N GLN A 75 -23.62 10.84 -3.85
CA GLN A 75 -23.02 11.91 -4.66
C GLN A 75 -21.49 11.96 -4.56
N LEU A 76 -20.90 10.98 -3.87
CA LEU A 76 -19.46 10.80 -3.79
C LEU A 76 -18.82 10.59 -5.18
N ALA A 77 -17.56 10.99 -5.36
CA ALA A 77 -16.87 10.78 -6.63
C ALA A 77 -16.41 9.31 -6.78
N PRO A 78 -16.32 8.75 -7.99
CA PRO A 78 -15.60 7.51 -8.21
C PRO A 78 -14.12 7.62 -7.79
N VAL A 79 -13.57 6.54 -7.24
CA VAL A 79 -12.18 6.45 -6.79
C VAL A 79 -11.55 5.18 -7.38
N ASP A 80 -10.44 5.38 -8.08
CA ASP A 80 -9.65 4.31 -8.68
C ASP A 80 -8.36 4.12 -7.89
N PHE A 81 -8.18 2.93 -7.34
CA PHE A 81 -6.95 2.51 -6.68
C PHE A 81 -6.02 1.83 -7.69
N PHE A 82 -4.76 2.23 -7.70
CA PHE A 82 -3.73 1.63 -8.53
C PHE A 82 -2.73 0.87 -7.66
N VAL A 83 -2.52 -0.41 -7.98
CA VAL A 83 -1.52 -1.28 -7.36
C VAL A 83 -0.58 -1.75 -8.46
N SER A 84 0.70 -1.38 -8.36
CA SER A 84 1.74 -1.84 -9.27
C SER A 84 2.59 -2.92 -8.59
N THR A 85 2.84 -4.03 -9.28
CA THR A 85 3.75 -5.11 -8.87
C THR A 85 4.77 -5.34 -9.99
N VAL A 86 5.98 -5.74 -9.61
CA VAL A 86 7.08 -5.92 -10.58
C VAL A 86 7.39 -7.39 -10.81
N ASP A 87 7.57 -8.16 -9.74
CA ASP A 87 7.99 -9.56 -9.85
C ASP A 87 7.53 -10.33 -8.60
N PRO A 88 6.74 -11.41 -8.74
CA PRO A 88 6.27 -12.19 -7.60
C PRO A 88 7.39 -12.90 -6.83
N ALA A 89 8.60 -13.01 -7.37
CA ALA A 89 9.77 -13.51 -6.63
C ALA A 89 10.32 -12.49 -5.63
N LYS A 90 10.19 -11.18 -5.92
CA LYS A 90 10.63 -10.09 -5.04
C LYS A 90 9.53 -9.67 -4.07
N GLU A 91 8.29 -9.65 -4.55
CA GLU A 91 7.10 -9.25 -3.81
C GLU A 91 6.16 -10.45 -3.69
N PRO A 92 6.10 -11.12 -2.52
CA PRO A 92 5.29 -12.32 -2.38
C PRO A 92 3.83 -12.06 -2.75
N PRO A 93 3.19 -12.88 -3.61
CA PRO A 93 1.80 -12.67 -4.05
C PRO A 93 0.80 -12.53 -2.91
N LEU A 94 1.08 -13.15 -1.76
CA LEU A 94 0.25 -13.03 -0.57
C LEU A 94 0.21 -11.60 -0.01
N VAL A 95 1.32 -10.85 -0.08
CA VAL A 95 1.38 -9.45 0.37
C VAL A 95 0.53 -8.58 -0.55
N THR A 96 0.69 -8.73 -1.87
CA THR A 96 -0.11 -8.05 -2.88
C THR A 96 -1.61 -8.36 -2.72
N ALA A 97 -1.95 -9.63 -2.49
CA ALA A 97 -3.32 -10.06 -2.21
C ALA A 97 -3.90 -9.37 -0.96
N ASN A 98 -3.13 -9.27 0.13
CA ASN A 98 -3.58 -8.61 1.36
C ASN A 98 -3.86 -7.11 1.13
N THR A 99 -3.02 -6.43 0.36
CA THR A 99 -3.25 -5.03 -0.03
C THR A 99 -4.54 -4.87 -0.83
N ILE A 100 -4.76 -5.73 -1.82
CA ILE A 100 -5.97 -5.71 -2.66
C ILE A 100 -7.21 -5.99 -1.82
N LEU A 101 -7.17 -6.99 -0.95
CA LEU A 101 -8.28 -7.31 -0.03
C LEU A 101 -8.61 -6.15 0.90
N SER A 102 -7.59 -5.41 1.36
CA SER A 102 -7.79 -4.21 2.17
C SER A 102 -8.46 -3.09 1.36
N ILE A 103 -8.07 -2.90 0.09
CA ILE A 103 -8.67 -1.90 -0.82
C ILE A 103 -10.12 -2.25 -1.13
N LEU A 104 -10.41 -3.50 -1.49
CA LEU A 104 -11.77 -3.94 -1.83
C LEU A 104 -12.74 -3.88 -0.62
N ALA A 105 -12.20 -3.93 0.59
CA ALA A 105 -12.97 -3.85 1.83
C ALA A 105 -13.12 -2.41 2.39
N VAL A 106 -12.67 -1.38 1.67
CA VAL A 106 -12.83 0.03 2.09
C VAL A 106 -14.31 0.38 2.26
N ASP A 107 -14.58 1.25 3.23
CA ASP A 107 -15.92 1.77 3.48
C ASP A 107 -16.28 2.87 2.45
N TYR A 108 -16.64 2.41 1.25
CA TYR A 108 -17.05 3.24 0.13
C TYR A 108 -18.17 2.55 -0.67
N PRO A 109 -19.02 3.32 -1.41
CA PRO A 109 -19.99 2.75 -2.32
C PRO A 109 -19.32 1.84 -3.37
N VAL A 110 -19.88 0.63 -3.52
CA VAL A 110 -19.29 -0.43 -4.37
C VAL A 110 -19.30 -0.10 -5.86
N ASP A 111 -20.22 0.76 -6.28
CA ASP A 111 -20.35 1.29 -7.65
C ASP A 111 -19.29 2.35 -7.99
N LYS A 112 -18.57 2.85 -6.98
CA LYS A 112 -17.61 3.95 -7.11
C LYS A 112 -16.18 3.55 -6.79
N LEU A 113 -15.97 2.31 -6.39
CA LEU A 113 -14.67 1.81 -6.00
C LEU A 113 -14.14 0.88 -7.09
N SER A 114 -13.05 1.28 -7.75
CA SER A 114 -12.34 0.43 -8.69
C SER A 114 -10.92 0.15 -8.17
N CYS A 115 -10.42 -1.05 -8.41
CA CYS A 115 -9.04 -1.42 -8.12
C CYS A 115 -8.38 -1.95 -9.39
N TYR A 116 -7.30 -1.30 -9.80
CA TYR A 116 -6.48 -1.65 -10.94
C TYR A 116 -5.17 -2.23 -10.46
N VAL A 117 -4.79 -3.40 -10.98
CA VAL A 117 -3.52 -4.04 -10.68
C VAL A 117 -2.71 -4.11 -11.96
N SER A 118 -1.52 -3.52 -11.96
CA SER A 118 -0.57 -3.56 -13.06
C SER A 118 0.61 -4.43 -12.66
N ASP A 119 0.96 -5.41 -13.50
CA ASP A 119 2.11 -6.30 -13.29
C ASP A 119 3.12 -6.12 -14.42
N ASP A 120 4.28 -5.55 -14.10
CA ASP A 120 5.37 -5.34 -15.06
C ASP A 120 6.09 -6.65 -15.42
N GLY A 121 5.96 -7.68 -14.57
CA GLY A 121 6.61 -8.98 -14.78
C GLY A 121 5.84 -9.93 -15.68
N ALA A 122 4.59 -9.59 -16.04
CA ALA A 122 3.67 -10.43 -16.81
C ALA A 122 3.62 -11.89 -16.31
N ALA A 123 3.74 -12.09 -15.00
CA ALA A 123 3.97 -13.41 -14.42
C ALA A 123 2.64 -14.15 -14.21
N MET A 124 2.56 -15.40 -14.68
CA MET A 124 1.36 -16.23 -14.50
C MET A 124 1.00 -16.41 -13.01
N LEU A 125 2.00 -16.47 -12.12
CA LEU A 125 1.80 -16.56 -10.67
C LEU A 125 1.00 -15.36 -10.12
N THR A 126 1.28 -14.14 -10.59
CA THR A 126 0.53 -12.95 -10.19
C THR A 126 -0.92 -13.09 -10.63
N PHE A 127 -1.16 -13.52 -11.86
CA PHE A 127 -2.50 -13.71 -12.39
C PHE A 127 -3.31 -14.78 -11.64
N GLU A 128 -2.75 -15.98 -11.44
CA GLU A 128 -3.42 -17.05 -10.67
C GLU A 128 -3.66 -16.61 -9.21
N GLY A 129 -2.69 -15.92 -8.60
CA GLY A 129 -2.83 -15.36 -7.25
C GLY A 129 -3.94 -14.32 -7.13
N LEU A 130 -4.10 -13.45 -8.13
CA LEU A 130 -5.18 -12.46 -8.20
C LEU A 130 -6.55 -13.12 -8.40
N SER A 131 -6.62 -14.19 -9.19
CA SER A 131 -7.85 -14.97 -9.39
C SER A 131 -8.33 -15.58 -8.06
N GLU A 132 -7.43 -16.25 -7.32
CA GLU A 132 -7.72 -16.78 -5.98
C GLU A 132 -8.09 -15.67 -4.98
N THR A 133 -7.43 -14.52 -5.07
CA THR A 133 -7.71 -13.35 -4.23
C THR A 133 -9.11 -12.81 -4.48
N SER A 134 -9.56 -12.77 -5.74
CA SER A 134 -10.91 -12.34 -6.12
C SER A 134 -11.98 -13.26 -5.53
N GLU A 135 -11.77 -14.58 -5.57
CA GLU A 135 -12.69 -15.54 -4.94
C GLU A 135 -12.75 -15.38 -3.42
N PHE A 136 -11.60 -15.17 -2.77
CA PHE A 136 -11.58 -14.91 -1.34
C PHE A 136 -12.20 -13.55 -0.97
N ALA A 137 -12.04 -12.52 -1.81
CA ALA A 137 -12.62 -11.20 -1.60
C ALA A 137 -14.16 -11.26 -1.47
N LYS A 138 -14.83 -12.12 -2.24
CA LYS A 138 -16.28 -12.34 -2.16
C LYS A 138 -16.74 -12.79 -0.76
N LYS A 139 -15.87 -13.49 -0.01
CA LYS A 139 -16.13 -13.92 1.37
C LYS A 139 -15.68 -12.88 2.39
N TRP A 140 -14.49 -12.30 2.19
CA TRP A 140 -13.85 -11.37 3.11
C TRP A 140 -14.55 -10.00 3.17
N VAL A 141 -14.89 -9.41 2.03
CA VAL A 141 -15.45 -8.05 1.97
C VAL A 141 -16.79 -7.94 2.72
N PRO A 142 -17.77 -8.85 2.54
CA PRO A 142 -19.00 -8.82 3.33
C PRO A 142 -18.76 -8.98 4.82
N PHE A 143 -17.81 -9.82 5.23
CA PHE A 143 -17.44 -10.01 6.63
C PHE A 143 -16.84 -8.74 7.24
N CYS A 144 -15.92 -8.08 6.52
CA CYS A 144 -15.32 -6.82 6.95
C CYS A 144 -16.35 -5.71 7.12
N LYS A 145 -17.26 -5.55 6.15
CA LYS A 145 -18.31 -4.52 6.18
C LYS A 145 -19.33 -4.81 7.28
N LYS A 146 -19.80 -6.06 7.41
CA LYS A 146 -20.80 -6.45 8.42
C LYS A 146 -20.35 -6.23 9.86
N TYR A 147 -19.07 -6.46 10.14
CA TYR A 147 -18.52 -6.40 11.49
C TYR A 147 -17.62 -5.19 11.74
N SER A 148 -17.49 -4.27 10.78
CA SER A 148 -16.58 -3.11 10.82
C SER A 148 -15.20 -3.53 11.33
N ILE A 149 -14.57 -4.44 10.58
CA ILE A 149 -13.26 -5.03 10.94
C ILE A 149 -12.14 -4.06 10.58
N GLU A 150 -11.24 -3.86 11.54
CA GLU A 150 -10.02 -3.08 11.36
C GLU A 150 -8.83 -3.80 12.03
N PRO A 151 -7.66 -3.90 11.35
CA PRO A 151 -7.38 -3.50 9.98
C PRO A 151 -8.09 -4.40 8.95
N ARG A 152 -8.27 -3.88 7.72
CA ARG A 152 -8.97 -4.59 6.64
C ARG A 152 -8.10 -5.64 5.91
N ALA A 153 -6.79 -5.61 6.13
CA ALA A 153 -5.86 -6.63 5.63
C ALA A 153 -5.94 -7.89 6.52
N PRO A 154 -6.32 -9.06 5.98
CA PRO A 154 -6.60 -10.25 6.79
C PRO A 154 -5.36 -10.80 7.51
N GLU A 155 -4.18 -10.81 6.88
CA GLU A 155 -2.93 -11.27 7.53
C GLU A 155 -2.68 -10.47 8.80
N TRP A 156 -2.72 -9.14 8.71
CA TRP A 156 -2.48 -8.25 9.84
C TRP A 156 -3.59 -8.38 10.89
N TYR A 157 -4.85 -8.44 10.47
CA TYR A 157 -5.98 -8.60 11.39
C TYR A 157 -5.89 -9.90 12.21
N PHE A 158 -5.59 -11.04 11.58
CA PHE A 158 -5.52 -12.32 12.28
C PHE A 158 -4.23 -12.53 13.08
N GLN A 159 -3.16 -11.79 12.78
CA GLN A 159 -1.91 -11.79 13.55
C GLN A 159 -1.95 -10.89 14.79
N GLN A 160 -2.89 -9.95 14.88
CA GLN A 160 -3.00 -9.08 16.04
C GLN A 160 -3.29 -9.87 17.32
N LYS A 161 -2.50 -9.58 18.36
CA LYS A 161 -2.65 -10.16 19.72
C LYS A 161 -3.61 -9.34 20.61
N ILE A 162 -4.33 -8.40 20.03
CA ILE A 162 -5.28 -7.52 20.74
C ILE A 162 -6.57 -8.31 21.00
N ASP A 163 -7.30 -7.95 22.07
CA ASP A 163 -8.63 -8.50 22.32
C ASP A 163 -9.58 -8.12 21.17
N TYR A 164 -9.88 -9.12 20.34
CA TYR A 164 -10.75 -8.99 19.17
C TYR A 164 -12.24 -8.96 19.52
N LEU A 165 -12.62 -9.17 20.79
CA LEU A 165 -14.01 -9.06 21.26
C LEU A 165 -14.35 -7.67 21.78
N LYS A 166 -13.33 -6.82 21.98
CA LYS A 166 -13.52 -5.46 22.45
C LYS A 166 -14.48 -4.71 21.54
N ASP A 167 -15.54 -4.15 22.14
CA ASP A 167 -16.58 -3.35 21.47
C ASP A 167 -17.41 -4.10 20.41
N LYS A 168 -17.34 -5.44 20.36
CA LYS A 168 -18.16 -6.26 19.44
C LYS A 168 -19.41 -6.79 20.15
N VAL A 169 -20.55 -6.17 19.86
CA VAL A 169 -21.86 -6.52 20.44
C VAL A 169 -22.65 -7.57 19.63
N VAL A 170 -22.15 -7.98 18.46
CA VAL A 170 -22.92 -8.87 17.55
C VAL A 170 -22.83 -10.34 18.00
N PRO A 171 -23.95 -11.03 18.30
CA PRO A 171 -23.95 -12.37 18.89
C PRO A 171 -23.24 -13.45 18.04
N ASN A 172 -23.32 -13.33 16.71
CA ASN A 172 -22.76 -14.32 15.78
C ASN A 172 -21.28 -14.10 15.44
N PHE A 173 -20.68 -13.01 15.93
CA PHE A 173 -19.33 -12.59 15.54
C PHE A 173 -18.27 -13.66 15.79
N VAL A 174 -18.29 -14.28 16.98
CA VAL A 174 -17.29 -15.30 17.37
C VAL A 174 -17.29 -16.49 16.40
N ARG A 175 -18.50 -16.96 16.03
CA ARG A 175 -18.68 -18.09 15.13
C ARG A 175 -18.22 -17.73 13.71
N ASP A 176 -18.70 -16.61 13.19
CA ASP A 176 -18.41 -16.16 11.83
C ASP A 176 -16.92 -15.81 11.68
N ARG A 177 -16.29 -15.19 12.69
CA ARG A 177 -14.84 -14.93 12.71
C ARG A 177 -14.02 -16.21 12.68
N ARG A 178 -14.42 -17.25 13.43
CA ARG A 178 -13.72 -18.54 13.44
C ARG A 178 -13.83 -19.23 12.07
N ALA A 179 -14.99 -19.18 11.44
CA ALA A 179 -15.18 -19.69 10.09
C ALA A 179 -14.31 -18.91 9.09
N MET A 180 -14.33 -17.58 9.16
CA MET A 180 -13.53 -16.73 8.28
C MET A 180 -12.02 -16.94 8.44
N LYS A 181 -11.55 -17.18 9.67
CA LYS A 181 -10.15 -17.51 9.92
C LYS A 181 -9.74 -18.80 9.20
N ARG A 182 -10.59 -19.83 9.20
CA ARG A 182 -10.30 -21.09 8.49
C ARG A 182 -10.24 -20.87 6.98
N GLU A 183 -11.22 -20.16 6.44
CA GLU A 183 -11.25 -19.75 5.02
C GLU A 183 -9.98 -18.99 4.61
N TYR A 184 -9.49 -18.10 5.49
CA TYR A 184 -8.25 -17.36 5.25
C TYR A 184 -7.00 -18.26 5.27
N GLU A 185 -6.91 -19.21 6.21
CA GLU A 185 -5.79 -20.17 6.23
C GLU A 185 -5.82 -21.10 4.99
N GLU A 186 -7.00 -21.53 4.54
CA GLU A 186 -7.14 -22.29 3.30
C GLU A 186 -6.73 -21.47 2.07
N PHE A 187 -7.10 -20.19 2.03
CA PHE A 187 -6.63 -19.25 1.01
C PHE A 187 -5.10 -19.13 1.00
N LYS A 188 -4.47 -18.98 2.17
CA LYS A 188 -2.99 -18.95 2.29
C LYS A 188 -2.35 -20.22 1.76
N ILE A 189 -2.92 -21.38 2.06
CA ILE A 189 -2.42 -22.67 1.55
C ILE A 189 -2.50 -22.71 0.01
N ARG A 190 -3.61 -22.27 -0.58
CA ARG A 190 -3.75 -22.21 -2.06
C ARG A 190 -2.72 -21.28 -2.70
N ILE A 191 -2.54 -20.07 -2.16
CA ILE A 191 -1.51 -19.13 -2.64
C ILE A 191 -0.11 -19.73 -2.53
N ASN A 192 0.23 -20.36 -1.39
CA ASN A 192 1.53 -21.00 -1.21
C ASN A 192 1.74 -22.17 -2.18
N ALA A 193 0.69 -22.93 -2.51
CA ALA A 193 0.76 -23.98 -3.51
C ALA A 193 1.05 -23.41 -4.92
N LEU A 194 0.45 -22.27 -5.27
CA LEU A 194 0.75 -21.57 -6.53
C LEU A 194 2.21 -21.08 -6.56
N VAL A 195 2.68 -20.48 -5.46
CA VAL A 195 4.08 -20.02 -5.35
C VAL A 195 5.06 -21.19 -5.51
N ALA A 196 4.79 -22.33 -4.87
CA ALA A 196 5.61 -23.53 -4.99
C ALA A 196 5.58 -24.12 -6.41
N LYS A 197 4.42 -24.11 -7.08
CA LYS A 197 4.28 -24.53 -8.50
C LYS A 197 5.07 -23.61 -9.43
N ALA A 198 5.02 -22.31 -9.20
CA ALA A 198 5.70 -21.30 -10.01
C ALA A 198 7.24 -21.38 -9.99
N GLN A 199 7.83 -22.00 -8.96
CA GLN A 199 9.29 -22.23 -8.91
C GLN A 199 9.80 -23.20 -9.99
N LYS A 200 8.93 -24.07 -10.52
CA LYS A 200 9.26 -25.03 -11.57
C LYS A 200 8.67 -24.56 -12.89
N VAL A 201 9.43 -23.75 -13.61
CA VAL A 201 9.04 -23.27 -14.94
C VAL A 201 9.00 -24.47 -15.91
N PRO A 202 7.87 -24.75 -16.59
CA PRO A 202 7.80 -25.80 -17.60
C PRO A 202 8.71 -25.47 -18.80
N GLU A 203 9.33 -26.49 -19.40
CA GLU A 203 10.19 -26.31 -20.59
C GLU A 203 9.41 -25.74 -21.79
N GLU A 204 8.13 -26.12 -21.93
CA GLU A 204 7.23 -25.63 -22.99
C GLU A 204 6.62 -24.25 -22.67
N GLY A 205 6.98 -23.66 -21.53
CA GLY A 205 6.39 -22.42 -21.02
C GLY A 205 5.10 -22.64 -20.23
N TRP A 206 4.56 -21.55 -19.70
CA TRP A 206 3.32 -21.56 -18.94
C TRP A 206 2.11 -21.74 -19.87
N THR A 207 1.11 -22.47 -19.38
CA THR A 207 -0.17 -22.70 -20.06
C THR A 207 -1.32 -22.32 -19.13
N MET A 208 -2.33 -21.66 -19.70
CA MET A 208 -3.57 -21.31 -19.02
C MET A 208 -4.44 -22.55 -18.75
N GLN A 209 -5.45 -22.42 -17.89
CA GLN A 209 -6.37 -23.51 -17.55
C GLN A 209 -7.19 -24.02 -18.74
N ASP A 210 -7.38 -23.20 -19.77
CA ASP A 210 -8.06 -23.55 -21.02
C ASP A 210 -7.16 -24.26 -22.03
N GLY A 211 -5.89 -24.50 -21.66
CA GLY A 211 -4.89 -25.17 -22.51
C GLY A 211 -4.17 -24.23 -23.48
N THR A 212 -4.45 -22.93 -23.48
CA THR A 212 -3.74 -21.97 -24.32
C THR A 212 -2.38 -21.58 -23.71
N PRO A 213 -1.36 -21.24 -24.53
CA PRO A 213 -0.08 -20.76 -24.02
C PRO A 213 -0.23 -19.40 -23.33
N TRP A 214 0.47 -19.21 -22.21
CA TRP A 214 0.49 -17.93 -21.51
C TRP A 214 1.14 -16.84 -22.38
N PRO A 215 0.44 -15.73 -22.69
CA PRO A 215 0.98 -14.71 -23.58
C PRO A 215 2.22 -14.01 -23.02
N GLY A 216 2.39 -13.98 -21.70
CA GLY A 216 3.56 -13.41 -21.01
C GLY A 216 4.75 -14.37 -20.84
N ASN A 217 4.85 -15.45 -21.64
CA ASN A 217 5.97 -16.39 -21.53
C ASN A 217 7.34 -15.74 -21.81
N ASN A 218 7.37 -14.72 -22.66
CA ASN A 218 8.56 -13.90 -22.89
C ASN A 218 8.37 -12.50 -22.29
N VAL A 219 9.00 -12.25 -21.13
CA VAL A 219 8.89 -10.97 -20.39
C VAL A 219 9.38 -9.76 -21.21
N ARG A 220 10.22 -9.95 -22.23
CA ARG A 220 10.73 -8.85 -23.06
C ARG A 220 9.85 -8.54 -24.28
N ASP A 221 9.03 -9.49 -24.70
CA ASP A 221 8.22 -9.40 -25.90
C ASP A 221 6.94 -10.21 -25.71
N HIS A 222 5.94 -9.56 -25.11
CA HIS A 222 4.61 -10.10 -24.89
C HIS A 222 3.55 -9.04 -25.23
N PRO A 223 2.35 -9.46 -25.67
CA PRO A 223 1.24 -8.54 -25.87
C PRO A 223 0.74 -7.99 -24.52
N GLY A 224 0.09 -6.83 -24.57
CA GLY A 224 -0.67 -6.31 -23.44
C GLY A 224 -1.91 -7.19 -23.18
N MET A 225 -2.15 -7.52 -21.91
CA MET A 225 -3.29 -8.32 -21.47
C MET A 225 -4.11 -7.50 -20.46
N ILE A 226 -5.43 -7.47 -20.64
CA ILE A 226 -6.35 -6.80 -19.72
C ILE A 226 -7.41 -7.82 -19.30
N GLN A 227 -7.51 -8.09 -18.00
CA GLN A 227 -8.53 -8.96 -17.43
C GLN A 227 -9.37 -8.21 -16.40
N VAL A 228 -10.68 -8.48 -16.40
CA VAL A 228 -11.61 -7.97 -15.38
C VAL A 228 -12.00 -9.11 -14.45
N LEU A 229 -11.66 -8.99 -13.16
CA LEU A 229 -12.04 -9.95 -12.13
C LEU A 229 -13.21 -9.40 -11.31
N PRO A 230 -14.43 -9.97 -11.42
CA PRO A 230 -15.58 -9.46 -10.69
C PRO A 230 -15.54 -9.91 -9.23
N TRP A 231 -15.56 -8.95 -8.32
CA TRP A 231 -15.64 -9.19 -6.87
C TRP A 231 -17.03 -8.89 -6.27
N SER A 232 -17.81 -8.01 -6.92
CA SER A 232 -19.07 -7.46 -6.37
C SER A 232 -20.36 -8.02 -6.98
N LYS A 233 -20.31 -8.93 -7.97
CA LYS A 233 -21.49 -9.46 -8.69
C LYS A 233 -22.51 -10.24 -7.83
N TRP A 234 -22.29 -10.36 -6.52
CA TRP A 234 -23.13 -11.10 -5.58
C TRP A 234 -23.63 -10.24 -4.41
N TRP A 235 -23.64 -8.91 -4.55
CA TRP A 235 -24.33 -8.04 -3.60
C TRP A 235 -25.80 -7.89 -4.04
N PRO A 236 -26.79 -8.25 -3.21
CA PRO A 236 -28.20 -7.99 -3.49
C PRO A 236 -28.52 -6.49 -3.51
#